data_AF-A0A1M5M7J2-F1
#
_entry.id   AF-A0A1M5M7J2-F1
#
_cell.length_a   1.000
_cell.length_b   1.000
_cell.length_c   1.000
_cell.angle_alpha   90.00
_cell.angle_beta   90.00
_cell.angle_gamma   90.00
#
_symmetry.space_group_name_H-M   'P 1'
#
loop_
_entity.id
_entity.type
_entity.pdbx_description
1 polymer ?
#
loop_
_entity_poly.entity_id
_entity_poly.type
_entity_poly.pdbx_seq_one_letter_code
_entity_poly.pdbx_strand_id
1 'polypeptide(L)' 'MQYECVDCGTMTRVGCPEGTVQRECPVCETVTAWEPAFEGEGVSF' A
#
# COMPACT_ATOMS: atom_id res chain seq x y z
N MET A 1 -8.90 -2.13 -3.18
CA MET A 1 -7.88 -2.83 -2.38
C MET A 1 -7.09 -1.78 -1.61
N GLN A 2 -6.76 -2.04 -0.35
CA GLN A 2 -5.92 -1.14 0.46
C GLN A 2 -4.46 -1.41 0.16
N TYR A 3 -3.65 -0.36 0.12
CA TYR A 3 -2.23 -0.42 -0.11
C TYR A 3 -1.51 0.37 0.97
N GLU A 4 -0.34 -0.11 1.36
CA GLU A 4 0.55 0.53 2.32
C GLU A 4 1.79 1.07 1.60
N CYS A 5 2.17 2.30 1.95
CA CYS A 5 3.42 2.89 1.49
C CYS A 5 4.60 2.24 2.21
N VAL A 6 5.58 1.75 1.45
CA VAL A 6 6.73 1.03 2.01
C VAL A 6 7.67 1.91 2.84
N ASP A 7 7.66 3.23 2.60
CA ASP A 7 8.53 4.18 3.30
C ASP A 7 7.98 4.65 4.64
N CYS A 8 6.69 4.99 4.70
CA CYS A 8 6.08 5.62 5.88
C CYS A 8 4.93 4.82 6.51
N GLY A 9 4.51 3.72 5.89
CA GLY A 9 3.37 2.92 6.35
C GLY A 9 2.01 3.58 6.16
N THR A 10 1.91 4.69 5.42
CA THR A 10 0.60 5.30 5.18
C THR A 10 -0.27 4.38 4.34
N MET A 11 -1.53 4.24 4.72
CA MET A 11 -2.50 3.45 3.97
C MET A 11 -3.24 4.33 2.95
N THR A 12 -3.47 3.78 1.77
CA THR A 12 -4.34 4.39 0.76
C THR A 12 -5.20 3.36 0.07
N ARG A 13 -6.33 3.81 -0.49
CA ARG A 13 -7.15 2.97 -1.37
C ARG A 13 -6.72 3.26 -2.80
N VAL A 14 -6.15 2.25 -3.46
CA VAL A 14 -5.86 2.32 -4.90
C VAL A 14 -6.94 1.54 -5.63
N GLY A 15 -7.55 2.17 -6.64
CA GLY A 15 -8.50 1.51 -7.53
C GLY A 15 -7.73 0.67 -8.55
N CYS A 16 -7.78 -0.65 -8.38
CA CYS A 16 -7.24 -1.68 -9.28
C CYS A 16 -5.92 -1.39 -10.01
N PRO A 17 -4.79 -1.62 -9.35
CA PRO A 17 -3.54 -1.91 -10.02
C PRO A 17 -3.23 -3.40 -9.97
N GLU A 18 -3.13 -4.02 -11.14
CA GLU A 18 -2.53 -5.35 -11.29
C GLU A 18 -1.00 -5.19 -11.12
N GLY A 19 -0.52 -5.21 -9.87
CA GLY A 19 0.92 -5.23 -9.55
C GLY A 19 1.42 -4.16 -8.58
N THR A 20 2.74 -3.97 -8.54
CA THR A 20 3.43 -2.96 -7.72
C THR A 20 3.03 -1.57 -8.16
N VAL A 21 2.45 -0.79 -7.25
CA VAL A 21 2.01 0.58 -7.54
C VAL A 21 3.12 1.54 -7.16
N GLN A 22 3.52 2.39 -8.08
CA GLN A 22 4.39 3.53 -7.78
C GLN A 22 3.55 4.80 -7.93
N ARG A 23 3.28 5.48 -6.83
CA ARG A 23 2.52 6.73 -6.83
C ARG A 23 3.04 7.66 -5.75
N GLU A 24 2.73 8.95 -5.91
CA GLU A 24 3.08 9.95 -4.91
C GLU A 24 2.36 9.67 -3.58
N CYS A 25 3.17 9.67 -2.52
CA CYS A 25 2.72 9.55 -1.16
C CYS A 25 2.33 10.92 -0.61
N PRO A 26 1.09 11.10 -0.12
CA PRO A 26 0.68 12.37 0.48
C PRO A 26 1.41 12.67 1.80
N VAL A 27 2.10 11.68 2.38
CA VAL A 27 2.89 11.84 3.61
C VAL A 27 4.35 12.10 3.30
N CYS A 28 4.94 11.33 2.37
CA CYS A 28 6.34 11.51 2.00
C CYS A 28 6.55 12.62 0.95
N GLU A 29 5.47 13.09 0.32
CA GLU A 29 5.48 14.04 -0.80
C GLU A 29 6.44 13.63 -1.93
N THR A 30 6.58 12.32 -2.14
CA THR A 30 7.44 11.71 -3.15
C THR A 30 6.82 10.44 -3.71
N VAL A 31 7.29 10.01 -4.88
CA VAL A 31 6.87 8.75 -5.50
C VAL A 31 7.46 7.60 -4.72
N THR A 32 6.60 6.84 -4.05
CA THR A 32 6.98 5.64 -3.31
C THR A 32 6.37 4.40 -3.95
N ALA A 33 6.95 3.23 -3.64
CA ALA A 33 6.28 1.97 -3.92
C ALA A 33 5.15 1.74 -2.90
N TRP A 34 4.10 1.09 -3.36
CA TRP A 34 2.95 0.74 -2.55
C TRP A 34 2.64 -0.73 -2.75
N GLU A 35 2.57 -1.42 -1.63
CA GLU A 35 2.31 -2.85 -1.59
C GLU A 35 0.87 -3.07 -1.13
N PRO A 36 0.18 -4.10 -1.65
CA PRO A 36 -1.16 -4.39 -1.18
C PRO A 36 -1.09 -4.68 0.31
N ALA A 37 -1.84 -3.92 1.10
CA ALA A 37 -2.06 -4.21 2.51
C ALA A 37 -2.96 -5.44 2.55
N PHE A 38 -2.36 -6.61 2.36
CA PHE A 38 -3.05 -7.88 2.43
C PHE A 38 -3.52 -8.03 3.88
N GLU A 39 -4.83 -8.08 4.09
CA GLU A 39 -5.44 -8.59 5.33
C GLU A 39 -5.15 -10.10 5.41
N GLY A 40 -3.87 -10.46 5.54
CA GLY A 40 -3.44 -11.77 5.93
C GLY A 40 -3.66 -11.92 7.43
N GLU A 41 -4.93 -12.01 7.86
CA GLU A 41 -5.25 -12.67 9.12
C GLU A 41 -4.96 -14.17 8.96
N GLY A 42 -3.66 -14.49 8.93
CA GLY A 42 -3.14 -15.77 9.35
C GLY A 42 -3.07 -15.82 10.88
N VAL A 43 -4.15 -15.47 11.58
CA VAL A 43 -4.34 -15.97 12.95
C VAL A 43 -4.92 -17.37 12.82
N SER A 44 -4.02 -18.35 12.74
CA SER A 44 -4.40 -19.74 12.98
C SER A 44 -4.86 -19.86 14.44
N PHE A 45 -6.13 -20.18 14.65
CA PHE A 45 -6.64 -20.67 15.94
C PHE A 45 -6.63 -22.19 15.94
#